data_AF-A0A6J4XU79-F1
#
_entry.id   AF-A0A6J4XU79-F1
#
_cell.length_a   1.000
_cell.length_b   1.000
_cell.length_c   1.000
_cell.angle_alpha   90.00
_cell.angle_beta   90.00
_cell.angle_gamma   90.00
#
_symmetry.space_group_name_H-M   'P 1'
#
loop_
_entity.id
_entity.type
_entity.pdbx_description
1 polymer ?
#
loop_
_entity_poly.entity_id
_entity_poly.type
_entity_poly.pdbx_seq_one_letter_code
_entity_poly.pdbx_strand_id
1 'polypeptide(L)'
;MVIVPKNFYAIGVGYANGQLDSEGTAANGALMHNLAAGLFVQAMNEIKYFLNLMGADAESVYGLAGVGDLYVTCQAGRNSRMGRHLGAGLSYIEAKTEYMPNDTVEGAELILTIAPALRRLIDQKEIDETALPLGLAIMNTVCGDAPLHIPWDQFYLKSR
;
A
#
# COMPACT_ATOMS: atom_id res chain seq x y z
N MET A 1 10.05 -12.83 14.05
CA MET A 1 9.90 -11.48 13.48
C MET A 1 8.64 -11.51 12.63
N VAL A 2 7.56 -10.90 13.10
CA VAL A 2 6.30 -10.84 12.34
C VAL A 2 6.58 -10.02 11.08
N ILE A 3 6.39 -10.61 9.90
CA ILE A 3 6.56 -9.90 8.63
C ILE A 3 5.39 -8.95 8.53
N VAL A 4 5.58 -7.72 9.01
CA VAL A 4 4.62 -6.64 8.87
C VAL A 4 4.49 -6.35 7.37
N PRO A 5 3.28 -6.23 6.82
CA PRO A 5 3.07 -6.10 5.38
C PRO A 5 3.42 -4.70 4.83
N LYS A 6 4.40 -4.02 5.44
CA LYS A 6 4.86 -2.66 5.09
C LYS A 6 5.29 -2.51 3.64
N ASN A 7 5.88 -3.55 3.06
CA ASN A 7 6.41 -3.54 1.71
C ASN A 7 5.30 -3.36 0.67
N PHE A 8 4.13 -3.96 0.89
CA PHE A 8 3.02 -3.75 -0.04
C PHE A 8 2.37 -2.39 0.17
N TYR A 9 2.25 -1.89 1.40
CA TYR A 9 1.76 -0.52 1.64
C TYR A 9 2.66 0.57 1.07
N ALA A 10 3.96 0.31 0.94
CA ALA A 10 4.87 1.22 0.24
C ALA A 10 4.52 1.38 -1.25
N ILE A 11 3.88 0.38 -1.88
CA ILE A 11 3.29 0.52 -3.22
C ILE A 11 2.15 1.57 -3.17
N GLY A 12 1.26 1.44 -2.17
CA GLY A 12 0.19 2.40 -1.92
C GLY A 12 0.70 3.83 -1.74
N VAL A 13 1.70 4.06 -0.90
CA VAL A 13 2.25 5.41 -0.68
C VAL A 13 2.97 5.93 -1.93
N GLY A 14 3.68 5.07 -2.65
CA GLY A 14 4.36 5.42 -3.90
C GLY A 14 3.43 5.94 -5.01
N TYR A 15 2.16 5.53 -5.00
CA TYR A 15 1.11 6.00 -5.90
C TYR A 15 1.04 7.53 -6.00
N ALA A 16 1.21 8.23 -4.87
CA ALA A 16 1.12 9.68 -4.84
C ALA A 16 2.16 10.38 -5.73
N ASN A 17 3.36 9.82 -5.84
CA ASN A 17 4.39 10.34 -6.73
C ASN A 17 4.06 10.08 -8.21
N GLY A 18 3.37 8.98 -8.50
CA GLY A 18 2.90 8.68 -9.86
C GLY A 18 1.81 9.64 -10.32
N GLN A 19 0.90 10.02 -9.42
CA GLN A 19 -0.10 11.06 -9.70
C GLN A 19 0.56 12.40 -10.01
N LEU A 20 1.61 12.78 -9.27
CA LEU A 20 2.40 13.98 -9.58
C LEU A 20 3.07 13.91 -10.96
N ASP A 21 3.59 12.75 -11.36
CA ASP A 21 4.20 12.57 -12.68
C ASP A 21 3.19 12.74 -13.82
N SER A 22 1.95 12.30 -13.61
CA SER A 22 0.85 12.36 -14.59
C SER A 22 0.22 13.75 -14.68
N GLU A 23 -0.07 14.39 -13.54
CA GLU A 23 -0.72 15.71 -13.48
C GLU A 23 0.26 16.87 -13.69
N GLY A 24 1.56 16.61 -13.53
CA GLY A 24 2.60 17.63 -13.54
C GLY A 24 2.69 18.39 -12.21
N THR A 25 3.81 19.09 -11.99
CA THR A 25 3.95 19.94 -10.82
C THR A 25 3.08 21.19 -10.97
N ALA A 26 2.24 21.46 -9.97
CA ALA A 26 1.43 22.67 -9.96
C ALA A 26 2.31 23.93 -10.07
N ALA A 27 1.78 25.03 -10.63
CA ALA A 27 2.53 26.27 -10.87
C ALA A 27 3.17 26.90 -9.61
N ASN A 28 2.72 26.50 -8.42
CA ASN A 28 3.27 26.90 -7.13
C ASN A 28 4.32 25.92 -6.56
N GLY A 29 4.73 24.90 -7.31
CA GLY A 29 5.65 23.87 -6.83
C GLY A 29 5.01 22.86 -5.87
N ALA A 30 3.67 22.81 -5.76
CA ALA A 30 3.02 21.88 -4.85
C ALA A 30 3.27 20.42 -5.28
N LEU A 31 3.81 19.66 -4.33
CA LEU A 31 4.04 18.22 -4.44
C LEU A 31 2.86 17.47 -3.81
N MET A 32 2.68 16.20 -4.18
CA MET A 32 1.62 15.32 -3.64
C MET A 32 1.91 14.81 -2.21
N HIS A 33 2.50 15.66 -1.35
CA HIS A 33 2.85 15.30 0.02
C HIS A 33 1.63 15.01 0.90
N ASN A 34 0.55 15.78 0.76
CA ASN A 34 -0.68 15.54 1.51
C ASN A 34 -1.32 14.19 1.12
N LEU A 35 -1.28 13.86 -0.17
CA LEU A 35 -1.75 12.58 -0.70
C LEU A 35 -0.94 11.42 -0.12
N ALA A 36 0.40 11.52 -0.20
CA ALA A 36 1.32 10.53 0.36
C ALA A 36 1.14 10.37 1.88
N ALA A 37 0.95 11.47 2.62
CA ALA A 37 0.71 11.45 4.05
C ALA A 37 -0.61 10.75 4.40
N GLY A 38 -1.69 11.00 3.65
CA GLY A 38 -2.97 10.32 3.84
C GLY A 38 -2.87 8.81 3.61
N LEU A 39 -2.19 8.38 2.54
CA LEU A 39 -1.93 6.97 2.25
C LEU A 39 -1.07 6.32 3.34
N PHE A 40 -0.07 7.04 3.84
CA PHE A 40 0.81 6.57 4.90
C PHE A 40 0.03 6.34 6.21
N VAL A 41 -0.82 7.29 6.61
CA VAL A 41 -1.66 7.13 7.81
C VAL A 41 -2.62 5.96 7.65
N GLN A 42 -3.25 5.80 6.48
CA GLN A 42 -4.13 4.66 6.23
C GLN A 42 -3.36 3.33 6.31
N ALA A 43 -2.19 3.23 5.66
CA ALA A 43 -1.34 2.05 5.76
C ALA A 43 -1.00 1.69 7.22
N MET A 44 -0.69 2.68 8.05
CA MET A 44 -0.45 2.49 9.48
C MET A 44 -1.66 1.93 10.22
N ASN A 45 -2.87 2.41 9.92
CA ASN A 45 -4.12 1.90 10.51
C ASN A 45 -4.35 0.43 10.15
N GLU A 46 -4.12 0.05 8.90
CA GLU A 46 -4.32 -1.32 8.45
C GLU A 46 -3.22 -2.27 8.97
N ILE A 47 -1.98 -1.80 9.09
CA ILE A 47 -0.92 -2.53 9.79
C ILE A 47 -1.32 -2.77 11.26
N LYS A 48 -1.80 -1.75 11.96
CA LYS A 48 -2.27 -1.88 13.34
C LYS A 48 -3.39 -2.91 13.47
N TYR A 49 -4.32 -2.92 12.50
CA TYR A 49 -5.37 -3.92 12.44
C TYR A 49 -4.81 -5.35 12.32
N PHE A 50 -3.83 -5.59 11.45
CA PHE A 50 -3.17 -6.90 11.37
C PHE A 50 -2.44 -7.30 12.66
N LEU A 51 -1.75 -6.36 13.32
CA LEU A 51 -1.08 -6.63 14.61
C LEU A 51 -2.08 -7.07 15.69
N ASN A 52 -3.23 -6.40 15.77
CA ASN A 52 -4.31 -6.76 16.70
C ASN A 52 -4.83 -8.18 16.44
N LEU A 53 -5.06 -8.54 15.17
CA LEU A 53 -5.50 -9.89 14.80
C LEU A 53 -4.49 -10.98 15.19
N MET A 54 -3.20 -10.65 15.14
CA MET A 54 -2.13 -11.57 15.54
C MET A 54 -1.90 -11.63 17.05
N GLY A 55 -2.68 -10.90 17.86
CA GLY A 55 -2.48 -10.79 19.30
C GLY A 55 -1.18 -10.08 19.69
N ALA A 56 -0.60 -9.31 18.77
CA ALA A 56 0.59 -8.51 19.03
C ALA A 56 0.22 -7.19 19.70
N ASP A 57 1.18 -6.59 20.40
CA ASP A 57 1.02 -5.26 20.97
C ASP A 57 0.86 -4.21 19.85
N ALA A 58 -0.33 -3.61 19.77
CA ALA A 58 -0.67 -2.60 18.78
C ALA A 58 0.21 -1.35 18.88
N GLU A 59 0.71 -1.03 20.08
CA GLU A 59 1.55 0.15 20.32
C GLU A 59 2.94 -0.03 19.70
N SER A 60 3.36 -1.26 19.42
CA SER A 60 4.59 -1.54 18.68
C SER A 60 4.61 -0.92 17.27
N VAL A 61 3.44 -0.60 16.71
CA VAL A 61 3.32 0.06 15.42
C VAL A 61 4.00 1.44 15.41
N TYR A 62 4.08 2.12 16.55
CA TYR A 62 4.70 3.44 16.65
C TYR A 62 6.23 3.39 16.83
N GLY A 63 6.80 2.19 16.95
CA GLY A 63 8.24 1.97 17.05
C GLY A 63 8.96 1.96 15.70
N LEU A 64 10.28 1.79 15.76
CA LEU A 64 11.12 1.71 14.56
C LEU A 64 10.72 0.57 13.63
N ALA A 65 10.27 -0.57 14.16
CA ALA A 65 9.83 -1.72 13.36
C ALA A 65 8.45 -1.55 12.69
N GLY A 66 7.70 -0.50 13.06
CA GLY A 66 6.41 -0.15 12.47
C GLY A 66 6.54 1.11 11.61
N VAL A 67 6.22 2.27 12.20
CA VAL A 67 6.19 3.57 11.51
C VAL A 67 7.53 3.95 10.90
N GLY A 68 8.63 3.70 11.62
CA GLY A 68 9.96 4.05 11.14
C GLY A 68 10.36 3.22 9.92
N ASP A 69 10.07 1.91 9.97
CA ASP A 69 10.38 0.99 8.90
C ASP A 69 9.50 1.21 7.67
N LEU A 70 8.20 1.51 7.88
CA LEU A 70 7.32 1.93 6.78
C LEU A 70 7.84 3.23 6.13
N TYR A 71 8.21 4.24 6.93
CA TYR A 71 8.74 5.51 6.41
C TYR A 71 9.96 5.29 5.52
N VAL A 72 10.96 4.56 5.98
CA VAL A 72 12.17 4.29 5.19
C VAL A 72 11.84 3.48 3.93
N THR A 73 10.90 2.53 4.03
CA THR A 73 10.47 1.71 2.88
C THR A 73 9.79 2.56 1.80
N CYS A 74 9.06 3.61 2.19
CA CYS A 74 8.39 4.52 1.26
C CYS A 74 9.34 5.46 0.52
N GLN A 75 10.52 5.79 1.07
CA GLN A 75 11.35 6.87 0.53
C GLN A 75 12.03 6.59 -0.81
N ALA A 76 12.49 5.36 -1.07
CA ALA A 76 13.22 5.06 -2.32
C ALA A 76 13.31 3.56 -2.68
N GLY A 77 12.43 2.71 -2.15
CA GLY A 77 12.46 1.27 -2.40
C GLY A 77 11.81 0.84 -3.72
N ARG A 78 12.09 -0.39 -4.17
CA ARG A 78 11.44 -1.01 -5.33
C ARG A 78 9.90 -1.01 -5.22
N ASN A 79 9.36 -1.20 -4.02
CA ASN A 79 7.91 -1.13 -3.79
C ASN A 79 7.35 0.28 -4.05
N SER A 80 8.01 1.33 -3.55
CA SER A 80 7.59 2.72 -3.81
C SER A 80 7.68 3.09 -5.30
N ARG A 81 8.68 2.56 -6.03
CA ARG A 81 8.80 2.73 -7.49
C ARG A 81 7.68 2.03 -8.24
N MET A 82 7.32 0.80 -7.86
CA MET A 82 6.13 0.13 -8.41
C MET A 82 4.88 0.98 -8.18
N GLY A 83 4.69 1.49 -6.96
CA GLY A 83 3.61 2.42 -6.62
C GLY A 83 3.56 3.63 -7.54
N ARG A 84 4.71 4.26 -7.79
CA ARG A 84 4.85 5.41 -8.70
C ARG A 84 4.41 5.06 -10.13
N HIS A 85 4.81 3.91 -10.66
CA HIS A 85 4.37 3.45 -11.99
C HIS A 85 2.86 3.24 -12.06
N LEU A 86 2.27 2.60 -11.05
CA LEU A 86 0.82 2.41 -10.96
C LEU A 86 0.08 3.76 -10.84
N GLY A 87 0.64 4.69 -10.07
CA GLY A 87 0.10 6.04 -9.94
C GLY A 87 0.20 6.87 -11.21
N ALA A 88 1.16 6.56 -12.09
CA ALA A 88 1.26 7.17 -13.42
C ALA A 88 0.27 6.56 -14.44
N GLY A 89 -0.50 5.54 -14.04
CA GLY A 89 -1.56 4.92 -14.85
C GLY A 89 -1.18 3.61 -15.54
N LEU A 90 0.03 3.08 -15.30
CA LEU A 90 0.46 1.80 -15.85
C LEU A 90 -0.24 0.63 -15.13
N SER A 91 -0.46 -0.48 -15.85
CA SER A 91 -0.88 -1.73 -15.22
C SER A 91 0.28 -2.36 -14.42
N TYR A 92 -0.02 -3.32 -13.54
CA TYR A 92 1.02 -4.01 -12.77
C TYR A 92 1.94 -4.80 -13.69
N ILE A 93 1.38 -5.52 -14.67
CA ILE A 93 2.14 -6.29 -15.65
C ILE A 93 3.03 -5.36 -16.46
N GLU A 94 2.48 -4.28 -17.02
CA GLU A 94 3.24 -3.31 -17.81
C GLU A 94 4.39 -2.68 -16.99
N ALA A 95 4.10 -2.20 -15.78
CA ALA A 95 5.11 -1.66 -14.88
C ALA A 95 6.20 -2.70 -14.56
N LYS A 96 5.81 -3.95 -14.30
CA LYS A 96 6.73 -5.02 -13.92
C LYS A 96 7.59 -5.51 -15.08
N THR A 97 7.05 -5.63 -16.29
CA THR A 97 7.76 -6.19 -17.45
C THR A 97 8.60 -5.15 -18.17
N GLU A 98 8.08 -3.93 -18.35
CA GLU A 98 8.72 -2.91 -19.19
C GLU A 98 9.68 -2.02 -18.38
N TYR A 99 9.30 -1.65 -17.15
CA TYR A 99 10.04 -0.66 -16.35
C TYR A 99 10.82 -1.28 -15.19
N MET A 100 10.40 -2.46 -14.71
CA MET A 100 10.98 -3.13 -13.55
C MET A 100 11.33 -4.61 -13.79
N PRO A 101 11.83 -5.04 -14.96
CA PRO A 101 11.99 -6.47 -15.29
C PRO A 101 12.89 -7.22 -14.30
N ASN A 102 13.99 -6.59 -13.87
CA ASN A 102 15.01 -7.20 -13.01
C ASN A 102 14.81 -6.89 -11.51
N ASP A 103 13.80 -6.10 -11.15
CA ASP A 103 13.55 -5.69 -9.77
C ASP A 103 12.62 -6.68 -9.04
N THR A 104 13.06 -7.24 -7.91
CA THR A 104 12.17 -7.97 -6.99
C THR A 104 11.27 -6.98 -6.24
N VAL A 105 9.96 -7.06 -6.48
CA VAL A 105 8.96 -6.20 -5.81
C VAL A 105 8.29 -7.03 -4.72
N GLU A 106 8.98 -7.16 -3.58
CA GLU A 106 8.59 -8.04 -2.46
C GLU A 106 7.15 -7.79 -1.99
N GLY A 107 6.66 -6.55 -2.03
CA GLY A 107 5.28 -6.23 -1.68
C GLY A 107 4.26 -6.87 -2.62
N ALA A 108 4.55 -6.88 -3.93
CA ALA A 108 3.69 -7.51 -4.93
C ALA A 108 3.75 -9.04 -4.85
N GLU A 109 4.95 -9.60 -4.65
CA GLU A 109 5.13 -11.04 -4.46
C GLU A 109 4.41 -11.54 -3.19
N LEU A 110 4.48 -10.76 -2.11
CA LEU A 110 3.72 -11.04 -0.89
C LEU A 110 2.22 -11.05 -1.16
N ILE A 111 1.69 -10.02 -1.82
CA ILE A 111 0.26 -9.95 -2.20
C ILE A 111 -0.15 -11.19 -2.99
N LEU A 112 0.58 -11.53 -4.06
CA LEU A 112 0.27 -12.69 -4.90
C LEU A 112 0.24 -13.99 -4.09
N THR A 113 1.13 -14.10 -3.10
CA THR A 113 1.21 -15.25 -2.20
C THR A 113 0.03 -15.30 -1.23
N ILE A 114 -0.33 -14.18 -0.59
CA ILE A 114 -1.32 -14.18 0.50
C ILE A 114 -2.76 -13.95 0.02
N ALA A 115 -2.97 -13.45 -1.19
CA ALA A 115 -4.29 -13.05 -1.68
C ALA A 115 -5.36 -14.17 -1.57
N PRO A 116 -5.09 -15.44 -1.91
CA PRO A 116 -6.09 -16.51 -1.74
C PRO A 116 -6.48 -16.73 -0.27
N ALA A 117 -5.50 -16.67 0.63
CA ALA A 117 -5.72 -16.85 2.06
C ALA A 117 -6.49 -15.65 2.65
N LEU A 118 -6.11 -14.43 2.27
CA LEU A 118 -6.78 -13.20 2.70
C LEU A 118 -8.25 -13.18 2.27
N ARG A 119 -8.55 -13.51 1.00
CA ARG A 119 -9.94 -13.63 0.51
C ARG A 119 -10.74 -14.64 1.33
N ARG A 120 -10.18 -15.83 1.59
CA ARG A 120 -10.84 -16.85 2.41
C ARG A 120 -11.15 -16.34 3.83
N LEU A 121 -10.21 -15.66 4.48
CA LEU A 121 -10.41 -15.11 5.82
C LEU A 121 -11.48 -14.01 5.83
N ILE A 122 -11.58 -13.21 4.77
CA ILE A 122 -12.65 -12.22 4.59
C ILE A 122 -14.00 -12.90 4.40
N ASP A 123 -14.08 -13.93 3.56
CA ASP A 123 -15.30 -14.71 3.32
C ASP A 123 -15.80 -15.37 4.61
N GLN A 124 -14.87 -15.85 5.44
CA GLN A 124 -15.13 -16.44 6.76
C GLN A 124 -15.44 -15.41 7.85
N LYS A 125 -15.38 -14.10 7.53
CA LYS A 125 -15.55 -12.99 8.49
C LYS A 125 -14.54 -12.98 9.64
N GLU A 126 -13.39 -13.63 9.45
CA GLU A 126 -12.25 -13.55 10.36
C GLU A 126 -11.46 -12.24 10.16
N ILE A 127 -11.53 -11.68 8.96
CA ILE A 127 -10.99 -10.37 8.61
C ILE A 127 -12.14 -9.46 8.14
N ASP A 128 -12.20 -8.26 8.72
CA ASP A 128 -13.11 -7.19 8.32
C ASP A 128 -12.49 -6.46 7.13
N GLU A 129 -13.06 -6.66 5.93
CA GLU A 129 -12.62 -6.00 4.70
C GLU A 129 -12.67 -4.47 4.78
N THR A 130 -13.59 -3.90 5.59
CA THR A 130 -13.70 -2.45 5.77
C THR A 130 -12.52 -1.87 6.56
N ALA A 131 -11.74 -2.74 7.22
CA ALA A 131 -10.51 -2.37 7.89
C ALA A 131 -9.28 -2.42 6.97
N LEU A 132 -9.42 -2.85 5.71
CA LEU A 132 -8.32 -3.03 4.74
C LEU A 132 -8.54 -2.33 3.38
N PRO A 133 -9.11 -1.12 3.30
CA PRO A 133 -9.47 -0.53 2.01
C PRO A 133 -8.26 -0.29 1.08
N LEU A 134 -7.12 0.18 1.59
CA LEU A 134 -5.90 0.33 0.81
C LEU A 134 -5.29 -1.05 0.48
N GLY A 135 -5.30 -1.96 1.45
CA GLY A 135 -4.92 -3.36 1.33
C GLY A 135 -5.52 -4.03 0.10
N LEU A 136 -6.85 -3.97 0.03
CA LEU A 136 -7.65 -4.60 -1.01
C LEU A 136 -7.50 -3.90 -2.35
N ALA A 137 -7.38 -2.57 -2.38
CA ALA A 137 -7.12 -1.83 -3.61
C ALA A 137 -5.81 -2.28 -4.28
N ILE A 138 -4.72 -2.38 -3.50
CA ILE A 138 -3.43 -2.83 -4.02
C ILE A 138 -3.50 -4.31 -4.42
N MET A 139 -4.14 -5.16 -3.61
CA MET A 139 -4.33 -6.58 -3.95
C MET A 139 -5.08 -6.75 -5.29
N ASN A 140 -6.18 -6.03 -5.49
CA ASN A 140 -6.98 -6.13 -6.70
C ASN A 140 -6.21 -5.65 -7.93
N THR A 141 -5.42 -4.58 -7.77
CA THR A 141 -4.52 -4.06 -8.81
C THR A 141 -3.48 -5.12 -9.21
N VAL A 142 -2.73 -5.64 -8.24
CA VAL A 142 -1.62 -6.58 -8.50
C VAL A 142 -2.12 -7.94 -8.99
N CYS A 143 -3.22 -8.47 -8.42
CA CYS A 143 -3.76 -9.77 -8.84
C CYS A 143 -4.58 -9.70 -10.13
N GLY A 144 -5.25 -8.57 -10.39
CA GLY A 144 -6.19 -8.42 -11.51
C GLY A 144 -5.65 -7.64 -12.69
N ASP A 145 -4.42 -7.11 -12.59
CA ASP A 145 -3.82 -6.19 -13.55
C ASP A 145 -4.70 -4.96 -13.87
N ALA A 146 -5.49 -4.53 -12.90
CA ALA A 146 -6.38 -3.38 -13.03
C ALA A 146 -5.66 -2.08 -12.60
N PRO A 147 -6.09 -0.90 -13.06
CA PRO A 147 -5.58 0.37 -12.56
C PRO A 147 -5.75 0.51 -11.04
N LEU A 148 -4.74 1.06 -10.35
CA LEU A 148 -4.82 1.31 -8.92
C LEU A 148 -5.74 2.50 -8.65
N HIS A 149 -6.93 2.22 -8.12
CA HIS A 149 -7.88 3.22 -7.63
C HIS A 149 -7.89 3.25 -6.09
N ILE A 150 -7.63 4.41 -5.50
CA ILE A 150 -7.63 4.58 -4.05
C ILE A 150 -9.07 4.88 -3.56
N PRO A 151 -9.65 4.05 -2.68
CA PRO A 151 -11.02 4.23 -2.18
C PRO A 151 -11.05 5.25 -1.02
N TRP A 152 -10.89 6.53 -1.33
CA TRP A 152 -10.79 7.61 -0.34
C TRP A 152 -12.01 7.72 0.58
N ASP A 153 -13.19 7.37 0.08
CA ASP A 153 -14.45 7.35 0.82
C ASP A 153 -14.48 6.30 1.94
N GLN A 154 -13.60 5.30 1.86
CA GLN A 154 -13.49 4.22 2.84
C GLN A 154 -12.41 4.48 3.89
N PHE A 155 -11.58 5.51 3.70
CA PHE A 155 -10.54 5.86 4.67
C PHE A 155 -11.16 6.56 5.88
N TYR A 156 -10.59 6.34 7.06
CA TYR A 156 -10.99 7.02 8.31
C TYR A 156 -12.42 6.77 8.81
N LEU A 157 -13.14 5.78 8.28
CA LEU A 157 -14.52 5.47 8.69
C LEU A 157 -14.68 5.08 10.17
N LYS A 158 -13.58 4.72 10.86
CA LYS A 158 -13.57 4.38 12.30
C LYS A 158 -12.72 5.32 13.16
N SER A 159 -12.28 6.46 12.62
CA SER A 159 -11.41 7.44 13.30
C SER A 159 -12.19 8.60 13.95
N ARG A 160 -13.51 8.47 14.12
CA ARG A 160 -14.38 9.44 14.80
C ARG A 160 -15.02 8.81 16.03
#